data_AF-M6JUJ1-F1
#
_entry.id   AF-M6JUJ1-F1
#
_cell.length_a   1.000
_cell.length_b   1.000
_cell.length_c   1.000
_cell.angle_alpha   90.00
_cell.angle_beta   90.00
_cell.angle_gamma   90.00
#
_symmetry.space_group_name_H-M   'P 1'
#
loop_
_entity.id
_entity.type
_entity.pdbx_description
1 polymer ?
#
loop_
_entity_poly.entity_id
_entity_poly.type
_entity_poly.pdbx_seq_one_letter_code
_entity_poly.pdbx_strand_id
1 'polypeptide(L)'
;MPNCDFYAAREDNKALLELLFLNGGCRVYESYSHMDAELVEFSSMSDLERHFGIADWRKPLRESILLQILPMNAGPVTVKRIALDPAKCNGATFRYSANGWGLVQLHLEAERGDKMRASNSNHNSEKRALAWASTYPDMPGPSAWDWVHVVSFSNRLNRVIRKLGVEKAGSRTILPKAAELKTTQSIKFV
;
A
#
# COMPACT_ATOMS: atom_id res chain seq x y z
N MET A 1 -12.25 -3.13 -11.68
CA MET A 1 -11.35 -3.42 -10.54
C MET A 1 -11.42 -2.21 -9.64
N PRO A 2 -11.86 -2.32 -8.38
CA PRO A 2 -12.02 -1.15 -7.54
C PRO A 2 -10.63 -0.62 -7.17
N ASN A 3 -10.17 0.37 -7.93
CA ASN A 3 -9.01 1.18 -7.61
C ASN A 3 -9.47 2.47 -6.92
N CYS A 4 -8.61 3.01 -6.07
CA CYS A 4 -8.81 4.35 -5.52
C CYS A 4 -7.47 5.08 -5.53
N ASP A 5 -7.39 6.11 -6.37
CA ASP A 5 -6.27 7.05 -6.35
C ASP A 5 -6.65 8.26 -5.50
N PHE A 6 -5.74 8.71 -4.66
CA PHE A 6 -6.00 9.82 -3.73
C PHE A 6 -4.73 10.60 -3.39
N TYR A 7 -4.89 11.88 -3.10
CA TYR A 7 -3.84 12.74 -2.55
C TYR A 7 -4.01 12.81 -1.05
N ALA A 8 -2.94 12.46 -0.34
CA ALA A 8 -2.87 12.43 1.11
C ALA A 8 -1.56 13.07 1.56
N ALA A 9 -1.61 13.92 2.58
CA ALA A 9 -0.41 14.34 3.27
C ALA A 9 0.05 13.25 4.25
N ARG A 10 1.23 13.41 4.83
CA ARG A 10 1.73 12.48 5.86
C ARG A 10 0.76 12.26 7.01
N GLU A 11 0.17 13.32 7.55
CA GLU A 11 -0.81 13.20 8.64
C GLU A 11 -2.12 12.50 8.20
N ASP A 12 -2.52 12.63 6.93
CA ASP A 12 -3.65 11.87 6.38
C ASP A 12 -3.33 10.37 6.31
N ASN A 13 -2.11 10.03 5.87
CA ASN A 13 -1.62 8.64 5.82
C ASN A 13 -1.57 8.01 7.21
N LYS A 14 -1.12 8.76 8.23
CA LYS A 14 -1.14 8.32 9.62
C LYS A 14 -2.55 7.92 10.05
N ALA A 15 -3.52 8.79 9.84
CA ALA A 15 -4.92 8.54 10.21
C ALA A 15 -5.51 7.33 9.46
N LEU A 16 -5.19 7.18 8.17
CA LEU A 16 -5.64 6.03 7.39
C LEU A 16 -5.06 4.70 7.91
N LEU A 17 -3.77 4.67 8.25
CA LEU A 17 -3.10 3.49 8.80
C LEU A 17 -3.61 3.15 10.20
N GLU A 18 -3.83 4.14 11.06
CA GLU A 18 -4.44 3.94 12.38
C GLU A 18 -5.82 3.28 12.25
N LEU A 19 -6.65 3.73 11.31
CA LEU A 19 -7.95 3.10 11.03
C LEU A 19 -7.79 1.67 10.49
N LEU A 20 -6.78 1.41 9.65
CA LEU A 20 -6.52 0.09 9.11
C LEU A 20 -6.16 -0.90 10.22
N PHE A 21 -5.24 -0.53 11.12
CA PHE A 21 -4.82 -1.37 12.25
C PHE A 21 -5.92 -1.51 13.31
N LEU A 22 -6.66 -0.44 13.62
CA LEU A 22 -7.71 -0.45 14.64
C LEU A 22 -8.89 -1.36 14.28
N ASN A 23 -9.31 -1.36 13.01
CA ASN A 23 -10.46 -2.15 12.58
C ASN A 23 -10.23 -3.67 12.70
N GLY A 24 -8.96 -4.09 12.75
CA GLY A 24 -8.59 -5.51 12.68
C GLY A 24 -9.07 -6.18 11.38
N GLY A 25 -8.85 -7.48 11.27
CA GLY A 25 -9.37 -8.27 10.14
C GLY A 25 -8.54 -8.19 8.86
N CYS A 26 -7.28 -7.79 8.96
CA CYS A 26 -6.28 -8.00 7.90
C CYS A 26 -4.90 -8.23 8.50
N ARG A 27 -3.99 -8.76 7.66
CA ARG A 27 -2.55 -8.82 7.90
C ARG A 27 -1.90 -7.84 6.94
N VAL A 28 -0.90 -7.10 7.41
CA VAL A 28 -0.26 -6.03 6.63
C VAL A 28 1.20 -6.35 6.46
N TYR A 29 1.65 -6.43 5.21
CA TYR A 29 3.05 -6.67 4.85
C TYR A 29 3.59 -5.44 4.15
N GLU A 30 4.90 -5.25 4.19
CA GLU A 30 5.54 -4.47 3.15
C GLU A 30 5.43 -5.18 1.79
N SER A 31 5.37 -4.40 0.72
CA SER A 31 5.29 -4.94 -0.64
C SER A 31 6.62 -5.56 -1.08
N TYR A 32 7.71 -4.91 -0.70
CA TYR A 32 9.07 -5.39 -0.88
C TYR A 32 9.87 -5.10 0.38
N SER A 33 10.73 -6.04 0.76
CA SER A 33 11.68 -5.78 1.84
C SER A 33 12.67 -4.69 1.46
N HIS A 34 13.26 -4.07 2.48
CA HIS A 34 14.55 -3.42 2.30
C HIS A 34 15.56 -4.42 1.71
N MET A 35 16.51 -3.88 0.96
CA MET A 35 17.51 -4.71 0.30
C MET A 35 18.36 -5.44 1.34
N ASP A 36 18.66 -6.71 1.06
CA ASP A 36 19.34 -7.65 1.94
C ASP A 36 18.71 -7.83 3.35
N ALA A 37 17.44 -7.48 3.50
CA ALA A 37 16.65 -7.69 4.72
C ALA A 37 15.51 -8.68 4.51
N GLU A 38 15.01 -9.25 5.61
CA GLU A 38 13.80 -10.08 5.61
C GLU A 38 12.54 -9.24 5.39
N LEU A 39 11.50 -9.89 4.84
CA LEU A 39 10.20 -9.26 4.66
C LEU A 39 9.49 -9.08 6.01
N VAL A 40 8.91 -7.91 6.25
CA VAL A 40 8.21 -7.57 7.49
C VAL A 40 6.70 -7.63 7.34
N GLU A 41 6.06 -8.29 8.30
CA GLU A 41 4.63 -8.16 8.61
C GLU A 41 4.46 -7.19 9.78
N PHE A 42 3.62 -6.18 9.60
CA PHE A 42 3.32 -5.19 10.62
C PHE A 42 2.11 -5.63 11.44
N SER A 43 2.29 -5.75 12.76
CA SER A 43 1.21 -6.07 13.68
C SER A 43 0.56 -4.82 14.29
N SER A 44 1.21 -3.66 14.17
CA SER A 44 0.76 -2.41 14.74
C SER A 44 1.30 -1.18 14.01
N MET A 45 0.71 -0.02 14.30
CA MET A 45 1.23 1.27 13.85
C MET A 45 2.67 1.51 14.32
N SER A 46 2.99 1.14 15.56
CA SER A 46 4.33 1.32 16.13
C SER A 46 5.39 0.45 15.46
N ASP A 47 5.03 -0.74 14.98
CA ASP A 47 5.94 -1.58 14.19
C ASP A 47 6.27 -0.93 12.85
N LEU A 48 5.26 -0.40 12.17
CA LEU A 48 5.41 0.30 10.91
C LEU A 48 6.25 1.56 11.08
N GLU A 49 5.96 2.39 12.08
CA GLU A 49 6.71 3.61 12.38
C GLU A 49 8.18 3.32 12.66
N ARG A 50 8.47 2.28 13.46
CA ARG A 50 9.84 1.85 13.75
C ARG A 50 10.57 1.39 12.48
N HIS A 51 9.91 0.60 11.63
CA HIS A 51 10.49 0.09 10.38
C HIS A 51 10.86 1.20 9.40
N PHE A 52 9.96 2.17 9.20
CA PHE A 52 10.19 3.30 8.30
C PHE A 52 10.93 4.49 8.96
N GLY A 53 11.34 4.36 10.23
CA GLY A 53 12.04 5.40 10.98
C GLY A 53 11.21 6.67 11.19
N ILE A 54 9.89 6.55 11.33
CA ILE A 54 8.94 7.64 11.48
C ILE A 54 8.77 7.95 12.97
N ALA A 55 9.51 8.94 13.47
CA ALA A 55 9.34 9.44 14.84
C ALA A 55 8.27 10.54 14.94
N ASP A 56 8.00 11.24 13.82
CA ASP A 56 7.04 12.34 13.74
C ASP A 56 6.52 12.46 12.30
N TRP A 57 5.23 12.21 12.11
CA TRP A 57 4.57 12.27 10.80
C TRP A 57 4.53 13.68 10.19
N ARG A 58 4.84 14.73 10.96
CA ARG A 58 4.97 16.09 10.40
C ARG A 58 6.26 16.26 9.60
N LYS A 59 7.27 15.42 9.86
CA LYS A 59 8.57 15.45 9.16
C LYS A 59 8.54 14.64 7.86
N PRO A 60 9.31 15.04 6.83
CA PRO A 60 9.38 14.31 5.57
C PRO A 60 9.69 12.81 5.74
N LEU A 61 8.97 11.97 5.01
CA LEU A 61 9.27 10.55 4.93
C LEU A 61 10.50 10.33 4.05
N ARG A 62 11.34 9.37 4.43
CA ARG A 62 12.53 8.98 3.64
C ARG A 62 12.12 8.28 2.34
N GLU A 63 11.03 7.51 2.39
CA GLU A 63 10.53 6.70 1.30
C GLU A 63 9.00 6.63 1.29
N SER A 64 8.44 6.05 0.23
CA SER A 64 7.00 5.80 0.12
C SER A 64 6.67 4.52 0.88
N ILE A 65 5.49 4.45 1.48
CA ILE A 65 5.07 3.27 2.25
C ILE A 65 4.28 2.37 1.31
N LEU A 66 4.88 1.26 0.88
CA LEU A 66 4.29 0.32 -0.07
C LEU A 66 3.83 -0.93 0.67
N LEU A 67 2.52 -1.14 0.80
CA LEU A 67 1.96 -2.24 1.57
C LEU A 67 1.19 -3.23 0.72
N GLN A 68 1.23 -4.50 1.15
CA GLN A 68 0.33 -5.57 0.72
C GLN A 68 -0.56 -5.96 1.89
N ILE A 69 -1.86 -5.83 1.71
CA ILE A 69 -2.86 -6.14 2.73
C ILE A 69 -3.51 -7.47 2.36
N LEU A 70 -3.42 -8.43 3.26
CA LEU A 70 -4.18 -9.68 3.18
C LEU A 70 -5.44 -9.51 4.04
N PRO A 71 -6.65 -9.42 3.44
CA PRO A 71 -7.88 -9.57 4.22
C PRO A 71 -7.86 -10.92 4.94
N MET A 72 -8.24 -10.93 6.22
CA MET A 72 -8.05 -12.11 7.07
C MET A 72 -8.69 -13.35 6.45
N ASN A 73 -7.93 -14.45 6.37
CA ASN A 73 -8.37 -15.73 5.79
C ASN A 73 -8.81 -15.67 4.31
N ALA A 74 -8.49 -14.61 3.56
CA ALA A 74 -8.94 -14.49 2.17
C ALA A 74 -8.08 -15.22 1.15
N GLY A 75 -6.92 -15.75 1.55
CA GLY A 75 -6.05 -16.53 0.68
C GLY A 75 -4.60 -16.62 1.19
N PRO A 76 -3.74 -17.34 0.48
CA PRO A 76 -2.34 -17.52 0.87
C PRO A 76 -1.45 -16.36 0.43
N VAL A 77 -0.52 -15.94 1.29
CA VAL A 77 0.61 -15.06 0.93
C VAL A 77 1.83 -15.91 0.66
N THR A 78 2.57 -15.60 -0.41
CA THR A 78 3.87 -16.19 -0.70
C THR A 78 4.97 -15.13 -0.64
N VAL A 79 6.04 -15.42 0.10
CA VAL A 79 7.23 -14.58 0.14
C VAL A 79 8.19 -15.05 -0.94
N LYS A 80 8.52 -14.19 -1.90
CA LYS A 80 9.44 -14.51 -3.00
C LYS A 80 10.74 -13.75 -2.84
N ARG A 81 11.87 -14.47 -2.91
CA ARG A 81 13.19 -13.86 -3.02
C ARG A 81 13.40 -13.36 -4.46
N ILE A 82 13.82 -12.11 -4.59
CA ILE A 82 14.18 -11.46 -5.83
C ILE A 82 15.69 -11.25 -5.80
N ALA A 83 16.40 -11.86 -6.74
CA ALA A 83 17.81 -11.56 -6.94
C ALA A 83 17.96 -10.14 -7.47
N LEU A 84 18.88 -9.38 -6.89
CA LEU A 84 19.23 -8.04 -7.32
C LEU A 84 20.59 -8.06 -8.04
N ASP A 85 20.79 -7.07 -8.89
CA ASP A 85 22.08 -6.77 -9.50
C ASP A 85 22.85 -5.82 -8.56
N PRO A 86 23.91 -6.28 -7.86
CA PRO A 86 24.60 -5.46 -6.87
C PRO A 86 25.17 -4.17 -7.44
N ALA A 87 25.55 -4.15 -8.72
CA ALA A 87 26.07 -2.96 -9.39
C ALA A 87 25.02 -1.85 -9.52
N LYS A 88 23.72 -2.20 -9.47
CA LYS A 88 22.59 -1.25 -9.56
C LYS A 88 21.88 -1.02 -8.23
N CYS A 89 22.24 -1.78 -7.19
CA CYS A 89 21.55 -1.81 -5.90
C CYS A 89 22.51 -1.53 -4.73
N ASN A 90 23.54 -0.70 -4.96
CA ASN A 90 24.52 -0.30 -3.95
C ASN A 90 25.14 -1.49 -3.19
N GLY A 91 25.48 -2.56 -3.91
CA GLY A 91 26.07 -3.77 -3.36
C GLY A 91 25.06 -4.81 -2.87
N ALA A 92 23.76 -4.48 -2.78
CA ALA A 92 22.78 -5.43 -2.30
C ALA A 92 22.47 -6.54 -3.31
N THR A 93 22.25 -7.76 -2.80
CA THR A 93 22.16 -8.98 -3.61
C THR A 93 20.74 -9.54 -3.71
N PHE A 94 19.85 -9.16 -2.80
CA PHE A 94 18.47 -9.60 -2.83
C PHE A 94 17.50 -8.61 -2.19
N ARG A 95 16.22 -8.87 -2.42
CA ARG A 95 15.11 -8.42 -1.58
C ARG A 95 13.98 -9.44 -1.64
N TYR A 96 13.04 -9.40 -0.71
CA TYR A 96 11.83 -10.21 -0.78
C TYR A 96 10.64 -9.38 -1.28
N SER A 97 9.60 -10.06 -1.76
CA SER A 97 8.28 -9.48 -1.99
C SER A 97 7.17 -10.34 -1.39
N ALA A 98 6.14 -9.68 -0.85
CA ALA A 98 4.87 -10.33 -0.54
C ALA A 98 4.06 -10.47 -1.83
N ASN A 99 3.68 -11.70 -2.18
CA ASN A 99 2.92 -12.01 -3.39
C ASN A 99 1.65 -12.78 -3.05
N GLY A 100 0.66 -12.61 -3.92
CA GLY A 100 -0.65 -13.22 -3.78
C GLY A 100 -1.63 -12.64 -4.78
N TRP A 101 -2.54 -13.45 -5.29
CA TRP A 101 -3.46 -13.03 -6.34
C TRP A 101 -4.42 -11.94 -5.87
N GLY A 102 -4.96 -12.07 -4.66
CA GLY A 102 -5.95 -11.17 -4.09
C GLY A 102 -5.41 -10.21 -3.03
N LEU A 103 -4.07 -10.03 -2.94
CA LEU A 103 -3.52 -9.01 -2.04
C LEU A 103 -4.00 -7.62 -2.46
N VAL A 104 -4.44 -6.85 -1.48
CA VAL A 104 -4.83 -5.45 -1.66
C VAL A 104 -3.60 -4.60 -1.46
N GLN A 105 -3.11 -4.04 -2.56
CA GLN A 105 -2.06 -3.04 -2.58
C GLN A 105 -2.59 -1.76 -1.93
N LEU A 106 -1.81 -1.21 -1.01
CA LEU A 106 -2.00 0.14 -0.49
C LEU A 106 -0.64 0.84 -0.53
N HIS A 107 -0.43 1.68 -1.55
CA HIS A 107 0.79 2.44 -1.70
C HIS A 107 0.52 3.89 -1.30
N LEU A 108 1.21 4.33 -0.26
CA LEU A 108 1.06 5.65 0.32
C LEU A 108 2.21 6.53 -0.13
N GLU A 109 1.85 7.53 -0.91
CA GLU A 109 2.67 8.69 -1.22
C GLU A 109 2.34 9.82 -0.24
N ALA A 110 3.26 10.77 -0.14
CA ALA A 110 3.08 11.98 0.64
C ALA A 110 3.77 13.15 -0.07
N GLU A 111 3.59 14.35 0.48
CA GLU A 111 4.28 15.53 -0.01
C GLU A 111 5.81 15.41 0.11
N ARG A 112 6.49 15.78 -0.98
CA ARG A 112 7.96 15.85 -1.11
C ARG A 112 8.32 17.15 -1.84
N GLY A 113 8.83 18.12 -1.09
CA GLY A 113 9.05 19.47 -1.63
C GLY A 113 7.73 20.12 -2.03
N ASP A 114 7.68 20.73 -3.22
CA ASP A 114 6.49 21.40 -3.77
C ASP A 114 5.54 20.44 -4.50
N LYS A 115 5.73 19.12 -4.40
CA LYS A 115 4.97 18.12 -5.14
C LYS A 115 4.37 17.06 -4.23
N MET A 116 3.22 16.55 -4.63
CA MET A 116 2.57 15.39 -4.01
C MET A 116 2.06 14.45 -5.11
N ARG A 117 2.57 13.22 -5.10
CA ARG A 117 2.07 12.15 -5.96
C ARG A 117 0.81 11.54 -5.36
N ALA A 118 -0.03 10.98 -6.22
CA ALA A 118 -1.19 10.22 -5.76
C ALA A 118 -0.75 8.90 -5.09
N SER A 119 -1.29 8.65 -3.90
CA SER A 119 -1.39 7.32 -3.31
C SER A 119 -2.40 6.48 -4.08
N ASN A 120 -2.30 5.15 -3.97
CA ASN A 120 -3.29 4.27 -4.56
C ASN A 120 -3.59 3.03 -3.73
N SER A 121 -4.83 2.54 -3.87
CA SER A 121 -5.22 1.20 -3.48
C SER A 121 -5.73 0.41 -4.68
N ASN A 122 -5.36 -0.88 -4.76
CA ASN A 122 -5.77 -1.76 -5.85
C ASN A 122 -5.62 -3.24 -5.47
N HIS A 123 -6.17 -4.15 -6.27
CA HIS A 123 -5.90 -5.60 -6.19
C HIS A 123 -6.20 -6.22 -7.56
N ASN A 124 -5.71 -7.43 -7.87
CA ASN A 124 -6.15 -8.09 -9.11
C ASN A 124 -7.62 -8.48 -9.01
N SER A 125 -8.32 -8.51 -10.15
CA SER A 125 -9.58 -9.25 -10.25
C SER A 125 -9.33 -10.75 -10.40
N GLU A 126 -10.29 -11.58 -9.99
CA GLU A 126 -10.26 -13.03 -10.23
C GLU A 126 -10.00 -13.35 -11.70
N LYS A 127 -10.73 -12.69 -12.61
CA LYS A 127 -10.54 -12.83 -14.05
C LYS A 127 -9.08 -12.57 -14.49
N ARG A 128 -8.44 -11.52 -13.94
CA ARG A 128 -7.04 -11.21 -14.27
C ARG A 128 -6.10 -12.23 -13.66
N ALA A 129 -6.35 -12.67 -12.42
CA ALA A 129 -5.56 -13.70 -11.78
C ALA A 129 -5.60 -15.03 -12.55
N LEU A 130 -6.80 -15.48 -12.95
CA LEU A 130 -6.98 -16.68 -13.78
C LEU A 130 -6.23 -16.58 -15.12
N ALA A 131 -6.31 -15.43 -15.79
CA ALA A 131 -5.62 -15.21 -17.07
C ALA A 131 -4.09 -15.25 -16.95
N TRP A 132 -3.53 -14.96 -15.77
CA TRP A 132 -2.09 -14.92 -15.53
C TRP A 132 -1.56 -16.11 -14.73
N ALA A 133 -2.43 -17.04 -14.30
CA ALA A 133 -2.06 -18.13 -13.41
C ALA A 133 -0.93 -19.00 -13.99
N SER A 134 -0.98 -19.28 -15.31
CA SER A 134 0.05 -20.07 -16.00
C SER A 134 1.43 -19.39 -16.05
N THR A 135 1.50 -18.06 -15.92
CA THR A 135 2.75 -17.30 -15.86
C THR A 135 3.47 -17.46 -14.52
N TYR A 136 2.75 -17.88 -13.47
CA TYR A 136 3.27 -18.03 -12.11
C TYR A 136 2.95 -19.42 -11.55
N PRO A 137 3.54 -20.50 -12.11
CA PRO A 137 3.22 -21.87 -11.73
C PRO A 137 3.55 -22.18 -10.26
N ASP A 138 4.48 -21.45 -9.67
CA ASP A 138 4.92 -21.63 -8.27
C ASP A 138 4.00 -20.95 -7.24
N MET A 139 3.01 -20.17 -7.69
CA MET A 139 2.02 -19.55 -6.80
C MET A 139 0.80 -20.46 -6.62
N PRO A 140 0.23 -20.55 -5.41
CA PRO A 140 -1.09 -21.15 -5.23
C PRO A 140 -2.08 -20.56 -6.23
N GLY A 141 -2.89 -21.42 -6.85
CA GLY A 141 -3.81 -21.01 -7.91
C GLY A 141 -4.80 -19.93 -7.45
N PRO A 142 -5.37 -19.14 -8.37
CA PRO A 142 -6.39 -18.14 -8.05
C PRO A 142 -7.61 -18.71 -7.32
N SER A 143 -7.91 -20.01 -7.46
CA SER A 143 -8.99 -20.70 -6.73
C SER A 143 -8.73 -20.85 -5.22
N ALA A 144 -7.51 -20.62 -4.76
CA ALA A 144 -7.17 -20.62 -3.33
C ALA A 144 -7.60 -19.31 -2.61
N TRP A 145 -8.22 -18.37 -3.32
CA TRP A 145 -8.62 -17.07 -2.81
C TRP A 145 -10.13 -16.93 -2.67
N ASP A 146 -10.56 -16.36 -1.55
CA ASP A 146 -11.92 -15.87 -1.38
C ASP A 146 -12.06 -14.49 -2.02
N TRP A 147 -12.41 -14.48 -3.31
CA TRP A 147 -12.56 -13.26 -4.09
C TRP A 147 -13.70 -12.37 -3.60
N VAL A 148 -14.76 -12.94 -3.04
CA VAL A 148 -15.87 -12.18 -2.46
C VAL A 148 -15.36 -11.36 -1.29
N HIS A 149 -14.59 -11.98 -0.40
CA HIS A 149 -14.00 -11.30 0.75
C HIS A 149 -12.95 -10.26 0.33
N VAL A 150 -12.07 -10.57 -0.63
CA VAL A 150 -11.09 -9.61 -1.17
C VAL A 150 -11.78 -8.35 -1.71
N VAL A 151 -12.81 -8.52 -2.54
CA VAL A 151 -13.56 -7.41 -3.14
C VAL A 151 -14.30 -6.62 -2.06
N SER A 152 -14.93 -7.29 -1.10
CA SER A 152 -15.63 -6.65 0.02
C SER A 152 -14.67 -5.78 0.85
N PHE A 153 -13.52 -6.32 1.22
CA PHE A 153 -12.50 -5.59 1.97
C PHE A 153 -11.98 -4.38 1.20
N SER A 154 -11.58 -4.56 -0.06
CA SER A 154 -11.09 -3.48 -0.92
C SER A 154 -12.14 -2.37 -1.10
N ASN A 155 -13.40 -2.73 -1.32
CA ASN A 155 -14.48 -1.75 -1.43
C ASN A 155 -14.69 -0.97 -0.13
N ARG A 156 -14.58 -1.62 1.02
CA ARG A 156 -14.67 -0.96 2.34
C ARG A 156 -13.51 0.01 2.54
N LEU A 157 -12.27 -0.39 2.24
CA LEU A 157 -11.09 0.48 2.30
C LEU A 157 -11.27 1.71 1.39
N ASN A 158 -11.66 1.50 0.13
CA ASN A 158 -11.90 2.58 -0.82
C ASN A 158 -13.03 3.51 -0.38
N ARG A 159 -14.06 2.98 0.28
CA ARG A 159 -15.15 3.79 0.86
C ARG A 159 -14.65 4.66 2.01
N VAL A 160 -13.78 4.12 2.89
CA VAL A 160 -13.16 4.90 3.98
C VAL A 160 -12.35 6.05 3.39
N ILE A 161 -11.46 5.77 2.44
CA ILE A 161 -10.64 6.81 1.78
C ILE A 161 -11.52 7.91 1.17
N ARG A 162 -12.57 7.52 0.42
CA ARG A 162 -13.50 8.49 -0.20
C ARG A 162 -14.30 9.29 0.83
N LYS A 163 -14.65 8.70 1.97
CA LYS A 163 -15.37 9.38 3.06
C LYS A 163 -14.50 10.39 3.80
N LEU A 164 -13.19 10.13 3.91
CA LEU A 164 -12.23 11.07 4.48
C LEU A 164 -11.96 12.26 3.55
N GLY A 165 -12.19 12.09 2.24
CA GLY A 165 -11.98 13.12 1.25
C GLY A 165 -12.82 14.37 1.45
N VAL A 166 -12.21 15.53 1.23
CA VAL A 166 -12.85 16.85 1.32
C VAL A 166 -13.01 17.51 -0.05
N GLU A 167 -12.15 17.15 -1.00
CA GLU A 167 -12.13 17.71 -2.36
C GLU A 167 -11.81 16.62 -3.39
N LYS A 168 -11.85 17.00 -4.68
CA LYS A 168 -11.40 16.16 -5.80
C LYS A 168 -10.49 16.91 -6.75
N ALA A 169 -9.52 16.20 -7.33
CA ALA A 169 -8.77 16.62 -8.50
C ALA A 169 -8.97 15.58 -9.61
N GLY A 170 -9.89 15.86 -10.53
CA GLY A 170 -10.37 14.87 -11.49
C GLY A 170 -11.08 13.71 -10.78
N SER A 171 -10.64 12.47 -11.04
CA SER A 171 -11.14 11.27 -10.36
C SER A 171 -10.53 11.03 -8.98
N ARG A 172 -9.47 11.77 -8.62
CA ARG A 172 -8.70 11.54 -7.39
C ARG A 172 -9.31 12.25 -6.21
N THR A 173 -9.45 11.53 -5.10
CA THR A 173 -9.91 12.11 -3.82
C THR A 173 -8.78 12.91 -3.17
N ILE A 174 -9.05 14.06 -2.60
CA ILE A 174 -8.07 14.85 -1.83
C ILE A 174 -8.47 14.79 -0.36
N LEU A 175 -7.55 14.33 0.49
CA LEU A 175 -7.76 14.21 1.94
C LEU A 175 -7.50 15.56 2.64
N PRO A 176 -7.97 15.75 3.89
CA PRO A 176 -8.03 17.05 4.54
C PRO A 176 -6.68 17.78 4.60
N LYS A 177 -5.61 17.09 5.00
CA LYS A 177 -4.29 17.72 5.14
C LYS A 177 -3.64 17.99 3.79
N ALA A 178 -3.87 17.14 2.78
CA ALA A 178 -3.46 17.44 1.42
C ALA A 178 -4.13 18.71 0.88
N ALA A 179 -5.43 18.92 1.14
CA ALA A 179 -6.16 20.13 0.73
C ALA A 179 -5.62 21.39 1.44
N GLU A 180 -5.32 21.27 2.74
CA GLU A 180 -4.70 22.35 3.52
C GLU A 180 -3.33 22.75 2.94
N LEU A 181 -2.45 21.79 2.67
CA LEU A 181 -1.11 22.04 2.13
C LEU A 181 -1.14 22.61 0.71
N LYS A 182 -2.08 22.18 -0.13
CA LYS A 182 -2.30 22.76 -1.46
C LYS A 182 -2.57 24.26 -1.37
N THR A 183 -3.32 24.71 -0.37
CA THR A 183 -3.69 26.11 -0.17
C THR A 183 -2.58 26.90 0.51
N THR A 184 -1.99 26.35 1.58
CA THR A 184 -1.05 27.07 2.44
C THR A 184 0.40 27.03 1.95
N GLN A 185 0.78 26.00 1.22
CA GLN A 185 2.17 25.77 0.78
C GLN A 185 2.30 25.64 -0.74
N SER A 186 1.23 25.91 -1.49
CA SER A 186 1.20 25.84 -2.96
C SER A 186 1.71 24.51 -3.53
N ILE A 187 1.44 23.40 -2.82
CA ILE A 187 1.83 22.06 -3.27
C ILE A 187 1.10 21.69 -4.56
N LYS A 188 1.86 21.17 -5.54
CA LYS A 188 1.37 20.70 -6.83
C LYS A 188 1.08 19.20 -6.76
N PHE A 189 -0.15 18.85 -7.11
CA PHE A 189 -0.56 17.46 -7.31
C PHE A 189 -0.07 16.95 -8.66
N VAL A 190 0.68 15.85 -8.65
CA VAL A 190 1.36 15.27 -9.84
C VAL A 190 1.04 13.80 -10.05
#